data_AF-A0A843BRF9-F1
#
_entry.id   AF-A0A843BRF9-F1
#
_cell.length_a   1.000
_cell.length_b   1.000
_cell.length_c   1.000
_cell.angle_alpha   90.00
_cell.angle_beta   90.00
_cell.angle_gamma   90.00
#
_symmetry.space_group_name_H-M   'P 1'
#
loop_
_entity.id
_entity.type
_entity.pdbx_description
1 polymer ?
#
loop_
_entity_poly.entity_id
_entity_poly.type
_entity_poly.pdbx_seq_one_letter_code
_entity_poly.pdbx_strand_id
1 'polypeptide(L)' 'MKDFTAFLGPKGFLAFGIIFLILGLLALVWLIIYQEADPDRSFRGSIARAVAASMFIGMSVFMFLVNSGFIV' A
#
# COMPACT_ATOMS: atom_id res chain seq x y z
N MET A 1 -18.80 19.20 -6.03
CA MET A 1 -17.57 19.24 -6.86
C MET A 1 -16.37 19.85 -6.14
N LYS A 2 -16.50 20.98 -5.39
CA LYS A 2 -15.40 21.58 -4.60
C LYS A 2 -14.73 20.61 -3.61
N ASP A 3 -15.51 19.77 -2.92
CA ASP A 3 -14.96 18.79 -1.95
C ASP A 3 -14.25 17.62 -2.65
N PHE A 4 -14.71 17.24 -3.84
CA PHE A 4 -14.11 16.19 -4.65
C PHE A 4 -12.75 16.62 -5.22
N THR A 5 -12.61 17.89 -5.62
CA THR A 5 -11.33 18.48 -6.02
C THR A 5 -10.37 18.67 -4.84
N ALA A 6 -10.88 18.92 -3.63
CA ALA A 6 -10.05 18.94 -2.43
C ALA A 6 -9.51 17.54 -2.06
N PHE A 7 -10.30 16.50 -2.35
CA PHE A 7 -9.96 15.09 -2.14
C PHE A 7 -8.87 14.56 -3.08
N LEU A 8 -8.80 15.09 -4.31
CA LEU A 8 -7.75 14.81 -5.30
C LEU A 8 -6.65 15.87 -5.33
N GLY A 9 -6.61 16.76 -4.33
CA GLY A 9 -5.53 17.74 -4.18
C GLY A 9 -4.30 17.15 -3.48
N PRO A 10 -3.21 17.94 -3.36
CA PRO A 10 -1.96 17.48 -2.72
C PRO A 10 -2.16 16.89 -1.31
N LYS A 11 -3.03 17.51 -0.52
CA LYS A 11 -3.37 17.04 0.83
C LYS A 11 -4.07 15.68 0.82
N GLY A 12 -4.93 15.46 -0.18
CA GLY A 12 -5.64 14.19 -0.38
C GLY A 12 -4.68 13.08 -0.79
N PHE A 13 -3.82 13.32 -1.79
CA PHE A 13 -2.80 12.36 -2.21
C PHE A 13 -1.84 11.99 -1.08
N LEU A 14 -1.41 12.97 -0.27
CA LEU A 14 -0.58 12.70 0.90
C LEU A 14 -1.30 11.83 1.93
N ALA A 15 -2.57 12.15 2.24
CA ALA A 15 -3.37 11.35 3.17
C ALA A 15 -3.55 9.90 2.66
N PHE A 16 -3.89 9.74 1.38
CA PHE A 16 -4.01 8.42 0.76
C PHE A 16 -2.69 7.66 0.73
N GLY A 17 -1.59 8.33 0.38
CA GLY A 17 -0.25 7.75 0.41
C GLY A 17 0.08 7.18 1.78
N ILE A 18 -0.22 7.91 2.86
CA ILE A 18 -0.02 7.45 4.25
C ILE A 18 -0.93 6.26 4.58
N ILE A 19 -2.23 6.32 4.24
CA ILE A 19 -3.17 5.22 4.52
C ILE A 19 -2.72 3.94 3.83
N PHE A 20 -2.39 4.02 2.53
CA PHE A 20 -1.91 2.88 1.77
C PHE A 20 -0.57 2.36 2.29
N LEU A 21 0.31 3.25 2.78
CA LEU A 21 1.57 2.84 3.39
C LEU A 21 1.31 1.98 4.63
N ILE A 22 0.46 2.46 5.53
CA ILE A 22 0.11 1.75 6.78
C ILE A 22 -0.49 0.38 6.45
N LEU A 23 -1.45 0.32 5.52
CA LEU A 23 -2.07 -0.94 5.10
C LEU A 23 -1.05 -1.89 4.46
N GLY A 24 -0.13 -1.37 3.63
CA GLY A 24 0.93 -2.15 3.01
C GLY A 24 1.91 -2.71 4.01
N LEU A 25 2.32 -1.92 5.01
CA LEU A 25 3.18 -2.37 6.10
C LEU A 25 2.49 -3.43 6.97
N LEU A 26 1.21 -3.26 7.29
CA LEU A 26 0.44 -4.27 8.02
C LEU A 26 0.32 -5.59 7.24
N ALA A 27 0.07 -5.51 5.93
CA ALA A 27 0.02 -6.68 5.06
C ALA A 27 1.39 -7.37 4.96
N LEU A 28 2.48 -6.60 4.94
CA LEU A 28 3.84 -7.12 4.94
C LEU A 28 4.18 -7.82 6.26
N VAL A 29 3.84 -7.20 7.40
CA VAL A 29 4.02 -7.81 8.73
C VAL A 29 3.22 -9.12 8.82
N TRP A 30 1.98 -9.13 8.33
CA TRP A 30 1.20 -10.36 8.25
C TRP A 30 1.91 -11.40 7.38
N LEU A 31 2.40 -11.04 6.18
CA LEU A 31 3.13 -11.97 5.33
C LEU A 31 4.33 -12.59 6.05
N ILE A 32 5.13 -11.78 6.75
CA ILE A 32 6.31 -12.24 7.50
C ILE A 32 5.89 -13.22 8.60
N ILE A 33 4.93 -12.84 9.45
CA ILE A 33 4.40 -13.71 10.51
C ILE A 33 3.83 -15.00 9.91
N TYR A 34 3.14 -14.91 8.77
CA TYR A 34 2.56 -16.06 8.10
C TYR A 34 3.65 -17.04 7.60
N GLN A 35 4.77 -16.53 7.10
CA GLN A 35 5.90 -17.33 6.64
C GLN A 35 6.70 -17.93 7.80
N GLU A 36 6.87 -17.20 8.91
CA GLU A 36 7.60 -17.68 10.08
C GLU A 36 6.81 -18.72 10.88
N ALA A 37 5.48 -18.60 10.92
CA ALA A 37 4.65 -19.44 11.78
C ALA A 37 4.60 -20.92 11.37
N ASP A 38 4.88 -21.25 10.10
CA ASP A 38 4.96 -22.65 9.66
C ASP A 38 5.68 -22.73 8.27
N PRO A 39 6.83 -23.43 8.16
CA PRO A 39 7.59 -23.52 6.92
C PRO A 39 6.90 -24.32 5.80
N ASP A 40 5.88 -25.13 6.13
CA ASP A 40 5.17 -25.99 5.17
C ASP A 40 3.91 -25.34 4.57
N ARG A 41 3.69 -24.04 4.82
CA ARG A 41 2.47 -23.37 4.34
C ARG A 41 2.37 -23.31 2.82
N SER A 42 1.11 -23.38 2.36
CA SER A 42 0.81 -23.34 0.93
C SER A 42 1.39 -22.10 0.25
N PHE A 43 2.16 -22.35 -0.81
CA PHE A 43 2.75 -21.34 -1.70
C PHE A 43 1.71 -20.31 -2.17
N ARG A 44 0.47 -20.75 -2.42
CA ARG A 44 -0.66 -19.90 -2.82
C ARG A 44 -1.03 -18.84 -1.76
N GLY A 45 -1.04 -19.21 -0.49
CA GLY A 45 -1.36 -18.28 0.61
C GLY A 45 -0.28 -17.22 0.82
N SER A 46 0.99 -17.57 0.57
CA SER A 46 2.10 -16.61 0.62
C SER A 46 2.04 -15.63 -0.56
N ILE A 47 1.77 -16.11 -1.77
CA ILE A 47 1.63 -15.24 -2.96
C ILE A 47 0.50 -14.23 -2.77
N ALA A 48 -0.69 -14.66 -2.34
CA ALA A 48 -1.83 -13.76 -2.19
C ALA A 48 -1.52 -12.60 -1.23
N ARG A 49 -0.83 -12.88 -0.12
CA ARG A 49 -0.41 -11.86 0.85
C ARG A 49 0.70 -10.95 0.30
N ALA A 50 1.66 -11.51 -0.42
CA ALA A 50 2.71 -10.73 -1.07
C ALA A 50 2.14 -9.77 -2.12
N VAL A 51 1.16 -10.23 -2.91
CA VAL A 51 0.45 -9.38 -3.88
C VAL A 51 -0.32 -8.27 -3.18
N ALA A 52 -1.04 -8.58 -2.10
CA ALA A 52 -1.76 -7.56 -1.34
C ALA A 52 -0.80 -6.49 -0.76
N ALA A 53 0.30 -6.93 -0.15
CA ALA A 53 1.31 -6.02 0.41
C ALA A 53 1.95 -5.14 -0.69
N SER A 54 2.31 -5.74 -1.83
CA SER A 54 2.94 -5.00 -2.93
C SER A 54 2.00 -3.99 -3.60
N MET A 55 0.70 -4.31 -3.73
CA MET A 55 -0.29 -3.38 -4.26
C MET A 55 -0.43 -2.13 -3.36
N PHE A 56 -0.53 -2.31 -2.05
CA PHE A 56 -0.67 -1.20 -1.12
C PHE A 56 0.60 -0.34 -1.03
N ILE A 57 1.78 -0.97 -0.94
CA ILE A 57 3.06 -0.25 -0.93
C ILE A 57 3.26 0.48 -2.27
N GLY A 58 3.02 -0.19 -3.39
CA GLY A 58 3.14 0.40 -4.73
C GLY A 58 2.22 1.61 -4.92
N MET A 59 0.96 1.50 -4.49
CA MET A 59 0.01 2.61 -4.55
C MET A 59 0.43 3.78 -3.64
N SER A 60 0.95 3.49 -2.45
CA SER A 60 1.49 4.49 -1.54
C SER A 60 2.65 5.26 -2.17
N VAL A 61 3.63 4.55 -2.72
CA VAL A 61 4.78 5.14 -3.40
C VAL A 61 4.32 5.99 -4.59
N PHE A 62 3.43 5.46 -5.43
CA PHE A 62 2.86 6.19 -6.56
C PHE A 62 2.22 7.52 -6.11
N MET A 63 1.41 7.49 -5.06
CA MET A 63 0.76 8.69 -4.51
C MET A 63 1.77 9.72 -4.00
N PHE A 64 2.85 9.29 -3.33
CA PHE A 64 3.91 10.20 -2.91
C PHE A 64 4.67 10.80 -4.09
N LEU A 65 4.95 10.00 -5.14
CA LEU A 65 5.63 10.48 -6.33
C LEU A 65 4.79 11.52 -7.09
N VAL A 66 3.49 11.27 -7.27
CA VAL A 66 2.55 12.23 -7.86
C VAL A 66 2.47 13.50 -7.01
N ASN A 67 2.33 13.36 -5.69
CA ASN A 67 2.26 14.52 -4.78
C ASN A 67 3.55 15.35 -4.75
N SER A 68 4.72 14.73 -5.00
CA SER A 68 6.01 15.42 -5.08
C SER A 68 6.25 16.17 -6.41
N GLY A 69 5.35 16.00 -7.40
CA GLY A 69 5.53 16.53 -8.75
C GLY A 69 6.58 15.77 -9.59
N PHE A 70 7.02 14.60 -9.12
CA PHE A 70 7.96 13.73 -9.85
C PHE A 70 7.27 12.99 -11.01
N ILE A 71 5.98 12.69 -10.87
CA ILE A 71 5.14 12.11 -11.93
C ILE A 71 4.03 13.11 -12.22
N VAL A 72 3.92 13.51 -13.49
CA VAL A 72 2.93 14.48 -14.01
C VAL A 72 1.74 13.72 -14.61
#